data_AF-L8N405-F1
#
_entry.id   AF-L8N405-F1
#
_cell.length_a   1.000
_cell.length_b   1.000
_cell.length_c   1.000
_cell.angle_alpha   90.00
_cell.angle_beta   90.00
_cell.angle_gamma   90.00
#
_symmetry.space_group_name_H-M   'P 1'
#
loop_
_entity.id
_entity.type
_entity.pdbx_description
1 polymer ?
#
loop_
_entity_poly.entity_id
_entity_poly.type
_entity_poly.pdbx_seq_one_letter_code
_entity_poly.pdbx_strand_id
1 'polypeptide(L)'
;MRFRNLAINLGAIALFGAIALSFQIPKLNQRLGGQTLEETRKAVREEEARLKLIRQLPPRGLGFNNMIANFTFLQFLQYFGDDIARNNFQTGYSLSPHYFENIIERDPRFLSSYIYLSASVSMFAGVPREANEIYAKGLRSLDPEQQPNAYIVWRYRATDQLLFLGDAKGARESYLKAAEWADKASLSGKKTLEDPKLAAEFSRQSAQWLEEKRDLTKAQIGAWSLVLQNAMDKKTVQIVAQELDKLGMKIEIVNGAQTIVRK
;
A
#
# COMPACT_ATOMS: atom_id res chain seq x y z
N MET A 1 -42.54 8.02 -20.42
CA MET A 1 -41.06 8.07 -20.24
C MET A 1 -40.56 7.53 -18.90
N ARG A 2 -41.16 7.90 -17.75
CA ARG A 2 -40.70 7.47 -16.40
C ARG A 2 -40.62 5.94 -16.19
N PHE A 3 -41.63 5.18 -16.62
CA PHE A 3 -41.65 3.72 -16.45
C PHE A 3 -40.57 2.99 -17.26
N ARG A 4 -40.29 3.47 -18.49
CA ARG A 4 -39.23 2.88 -19.33
C ARG A 4 -37.85 3.08 -18.70
N ASN A 5 -37.57 4.27 -18.17
CA ASN A 5 -36.31 4.55 -17.49
C ASN A 5 -36.18 3.77 -16.17
N LEU A 6 -37.29 3.58 -15.44
CA LEU A 6 -37.31 2.74 -14.24
C LEU A 6 -37.00 1.27 -14.55
N ALA A 7 -37.64 0.70 -15.58
CA ALA A 7 -37.41 -0.67 -16.01
C ALA A 7 -35.97 -0.90 -16.52
N ILE A 8 -35.41 0.05 -17.26
CA ILE A 8 -34.01 0.01 -17.72
C ILE A 8 -33.05 0.04 -16.52
N ASN A 9 -33.27 0.93 -15.56
CA ASN A 9 -32.42 1.04 -14.37
C ASN A 9 -32.48 -0.22 -13.49
N LEU A 10 -33.68 -0.78 -13.28
CA LEU A 10 -33.85 -2.03 -12.54
C LEU A 10 -33.20 -3.23 -13.25
N GLY A 11 -33.32 -3.29 -14.58
CA GLY A 11 -32.65 -4.30 -15.40
C GLY A 11 -31.13 -4.21 -15.30
N ALA A 12 -30.57 -3.00 -15.34
CA ALA A 12 -29.14 -2.77 -15.15
C ALA A 12 -28.68 -3.19 -13.74
N ILE A 13 -29.41 -2.81 -12.68
CA ILE A 13 -29.09 -3.20 -11.30
C ILE A 13 -29.11 -4.72 -11.14
N ALA A 14 -30.13 -5.40 -11.68
CA ALA A 14 -30.23 -6.85 -11.64
C ALA A 14 -29.07 -7.53 -12.38
N LEU A 15 -28.68 -7.00 -13.54
CA LEU A 15 -27.54 -7.50 -14.31
C LEU A 15 -26.22 -7.31 -13.56
N PHE A 16 -25.99 -6.13 -12.97
CA PHE A 16 -24.80 -5.87 -12.15
C PHE A 16 -24.78 -6.76 -10.90
N GLY A 17 -25.92 -6.99 -10.26
CA GLY A 17 -26.05 -7.90 -9.12
C GLY A 17 -25.73 -9.35 -9.50
N ALA A 18 -26.26 -9.83 -10.62
CA ALA A 18 -25.98 -11.17 -11.13
C ALA A 18 -24.50 -11.36 -11.50
N ILE A 19 -23.89 -10.36 -12.15
CA ILE A 19 -22.46 -10.35 -12.47
C ILE A 19 -21.63 -10.38 -11.18
N ALA A 20 -21.93 -9.53 -10.20
CA ALA A 20 -21.23 -9.49 -8.92
C ALA A 20 -21.34 -10.83 -8.17
N LEU A 21 -22.52 -11.45 -8.12
CA LEU A 21 -22.73 -12.76 -7.52
C LEU A 21 -21.96 -13.86 -8.25
N SER A 22 -21.95 -13.85 -9.59
CA SER A 22 -21.21 -14.83 -10.39
C SER A 22 -19.69 -14.79 -10.14
N PHE A 23 -19.14 -13.62 -9.78
CA PHE A 23 -17.74 -13.48 -9.38
C PHE A 23 -17.48 -13.88 -7.91
N GLN A 24 -18.47 -13.82 -7.04
CA GLN A 24 -18.32 -14.17 -5.62
C GLN A 24 -18.54 -15.66 -5.34
N ILE A 25 -19.41 -16.33 -6.09
CA ILE A 25 -19.74 -17.75 -5.90
C ILE A 25 -18.51 -18.68 -6.01
N PRO A 26 -17.59 -18.54 -6.99
CA PRO A 26 -16.40 -19.39 -7.05
C PRO A 26 -15.49 -19.24 -5.82
N LYS A 27 -15.30 -18.00 -5.34
CA LYS A 27 -14.54 -17.73 -4.11
C LYS A 27 -15.22 -18.29 -2.87
N LEU A 28 -16.55 -18.21 -2.82
CA LEU A 28 -17.34 -18.80 -1.73
C LEU A 28 -17.23 -20.33 -1.75
N ASN A 29 -17.33 -20.95 -2.92
CA ASN A 29 -17.22 -22.40 -3.07
C ASN A 29 -15.81 -22.90 -2.74
N GLN A 30 -14.75 -22.16 -3.10
CA GLN A 30 -13.39 -22.46 -2.63
C GLN A 30 -13.27 -22.36 -1.11
N ARG A 31 -13.94 -21.39 -0.47
CA ARG A 31 -13.95 -21.29 0.99
C ARG A 31 -14.72 -22.44 1.65
N LEU A 32 -15.81 -22.90 1.04
CA LEU A 32 -16.66 -23.97 1.57
C LEU A 32 -16.09 -25.38 1.29
N GLY A 33 -15.46 -25.58 0.13
CA GLY A 33 -14.87 -26.86 -0.29
C GLY A 33 -13.40 -27.06 0.12
N GLY A 34 -12.77 -26.03 0.68
CA GLY A 34 -11.34 -26.00 0.99
C GLY A 34 -10.52 -25.43 -0.17
N GLN A 35 -9.43 -24.73 0.16
CA GLN A 35 -8.50 -24.20 -0.84
C GLN A 35 -7.36 -25.20 -1.08
N THR A 36 -6.97 -25.39 -2.34
CA THR A 36 -5.75 -26.13 -2.69
C THR A 36 -4.64 -25.19 -3.15
N LEU A 37 -3.37 -25.61 -2.98
CA LEU A 37 -2.20 -24.81 -3.37
C LEU A 37 -2.25 -24.40 -4.86
N GLU A 38 -2.62 -25.33 -5.74
CA GLU A 38 -2.65 -25.07 -7.19
C GLU A 38 -3.76 -24.09 -7.58
N GLU A 39 -4.95 -24.22 -6.97
CA GLU A 39 -6.04 -23.27 -7.18
C GLU A 39 -5.70 -21.88 -6.66
N THR A 40 -5.10 -21.78 -5.48
CA THR A 40 -4.67 -20.49 -4.91
C THR A 40 -3.61 -19.84 -5.79
N ARG A 41 -2.60 -20.59 -6.25
CA ARG A 41 -1.58 -20.07 -7.18
C ARG A 41 -2.18 -19.62 -8.50
N LYS A 42 -3.15 -20.36 -9.03
CA LYS A 42 -3.89 -19.98 -10.24
C LYS A 42 -4.65 -18.68 -10.01
N ALA A 43 -5.38 -18.56 -8.91
CA ALA A 43 -6.11 -17.35 -8.54
C ALA A 43 -5.19 -16.13 -8.41
N VAL A 44 -3.99 -16.29 -7.82
CA VAL A 44 -2.99 -15.20 -7.75
C VAL A 44 -2.53 -14.76 -9.14
N ARG A 45 -2.31 -15.69 -10.09
CA ARG A 45 -1.94 -15.32 -11.48
C ARG A 45 -3.07 -14.61 -12.22
N GLU A 46 -4.31 -15.07 -12.06
CA GLU A 46 -5.49 -14.43 -12.64
C GLU A 46 -5.70 -13.03 -12.06
N GLU A 47 -5.47 -12.88 -10.76
CA GLU A 47 -5.52 -11.61 -10.04
C GLU A 47 -4.46 -10.63 -10.58
N GLU A 48 -3.22 -11.08 -10.76
CA GLU A 48 -2.16 -10.28 -11.37
C GLU A 48 -2.55 -9.81 -12.79
N ALA A 49 -3.08 -10.72 -13.61
CA ALA A 49 -3.55 -10.39 -14.96
C ALA A 49 -4.68 -9.36 -14.93
N ARG A 50 -5.63 -9.49 -13.99
CA ARG A 50 -6.71 -8.51 -13.81
C ARG A 50 -6.15 -7.13 -13.43
N LEU A 51 -5.20 -7.07 -12.49
CA LEU A 51 -4.59 -5.80 -12.07
C LEU A 51 -3.85 -5.13 -13.23
N LYS A 52 -3.15 -5.90 -14.07
CA LYS A 52 -2.51 -5.40 -15.28
C LYS A 52 -3.53 -4.87 -16.29
N LEU A 53 -4.67 -5.52 -16.44
CA LEU A 53 -5.75 -5.06 -17.32
C LEU A 53 -6.39 -3.76 -16.82
N ILE A 54 -6.64 -3.63 -15.51
CA ILE A 54 -7.17 -2.38 -14.91
C ILE A 54 -6.25 -1.20 -15.24
N ARG A 55 -4.93 -1.41 -15.21
CA ARG A 55 -3.94 -0.39 -15.55
C ARG A 55 -4.03 0.06 -17.01
N GLN A 56 -4.42 -0.83 -17.92
CA GLN A 56 -4.56 -0.53 -19.34
C GLN A 56 -5.86 0.23 -19.69
N LEU A 57 -6.81 0.35 -18.76
CA LEU A 57 -8.03 1.13 -18.98
C LEU A 57 -7.68 2.62 -19.20
N PRO A 58 -8.45 3.37 -20.02
CA PRO A 58 -8.21 4.79 -20.28
C PRO A 58 -8.04 5.58 -18.97
N PRO A 59 -7.15 6.58 -18.87
CA PRO A 59 -6.85 7.27 -17.60
C PRO A 59 -8.08 7.85 -16.87
N ARG A 60 -9.12 8.24 -17.61
CA ARG A 60 -10.38 8.74 -17.04
C ARG A 60 -11.33 7.65 -16.55
N GLY A 61 -10.99 6.37 -16.71
CA GLY A 61 -11.81 5.23 -16.28
C GLY A 61 -13.21 5.24 -16.86
N LEU A 62 -13.39 5.86 -18.04
CA LEU A 62 -14.69 6.14 -18.65
C LEU A 62 -15.66 6.92 -17.73
N GLY A 63 -15.14 7.70 -16.79
CA GLY A 63 -15.91 8.43 -15.77
C GLY A 63 -16.05 7.70 -14.44
N PHE A 64 -15.53 6.47 -14.30
CA PHE A 64 -15.73 5.60 -13.14
C PHE A 64 -14.50 5.41 -12.26
N ASN A 65 -13.54 6.34 -12.30
CA ASN A 65 -12.26 6.22 -11.58
C ASN A 65 -12.42 5.89 -10.08
N ASN A 66 -13.27 6.60 -9.35
CA ASN A 66 -13.49 6.35 -7.91
C ASN A 66 -14.11 4.95 -7.66
N MET A 67 -14.99 4.50 -8.54
CA MET A 67 -15.59 3.15 -8.43
C MET A 67 -14.54 2.07 -8.67
N ILE A 68 -13.68 2.24 -9.67
CA ILE A 68 -12.56 1.34 -9.96
C ILE A 68 -11.60 1.31 -8.76
N ALA A 69 -11.21 2.47 -8.23
CA ALA A 69 -10.33 2.59 -7.06
C ALA A 69 -10.93 1.89 -5.83
N ASN A 70 -12.19 2.18 -5.49
CA ASN A 70 -12.88 1.58 -4.35
C ASN A 70 -13.01 0.05 -4.48
N PHE A 71 -13.37 -0.44 -5.67
CA PHE A 71 -13.48 -1.87 -5.89
C PHE A 71 -12.12 -2.57 -5.81
N THR A 72 -11.09 -1.94 -6.40
CA THR A 72 -9.69 -2.40 -6.31
C THR A 72 -9.23 -2.44 -4.84
N PHE A 73 -9.61 -1.46 -4.02
CA PHE A 73 -9.33 -1.45 -2.58
C PHE A 73 -10.02 -2.60 -1.84
N LEU A 74 -11.29 -2.87 -2.10
CA LEU A 74 -12.00 -4.01 -1.48
C LEU A 74 -11.39 -5.36 -1.88
N GLN A 75 -10.89 -5.46 -3.10
CA GLN A 75 -10.17 -6.65 -3.58
C GLN A 75 -8.79 -6.76 -2.93
N PHE A 76 -8.09 -5.64 -2.73
CA PHE A 76 -6.87 -5.59 -1.95
C PHE A 76 -7.09 -6.13 -0.54
N LEU A 77 -8.16 -5.72 0.16
CA LEU A 77 -8.44 -6.22 1.52
C LEU A 77 -8.63 -7.75 1.54
N GLN A 78 -9.34 -8.30 0.54
CA GLN A 78 -9.50 -9.75 0.42
C GLN A 78 -8.18 -10.46 0.08
N TYR A 79 -7.38 -9.90 -0.82
CA TYR A 79 -6.06 -10.43 -1.16
C TYR A 79 -5.13 -10.39 0.05
N PHE A 80 -5.07 -9.26 0.75
CA PHE A 80 -4.15 -9.07 1.86
C PHE A 80 -4.50 -9.97 3.06
N GLY A 81 -5.78 -10.12 3.36
CA GLY A 81 -6.27 -10.92 4.49
C GLY A 81 -6.55 -12.41 4.19
N ASP A 82 -6.06 -12.96 3.07
CA ASP A 82 -6.21 -14.40 2.78
C ASP A 82 -5.15 -15.24 3.51
N ASP A 83 -5.37 -15.49 4.79
CA ASP A 83 -4.42 -16.18 5.66
C ASP A 83 -4.04 -17.58 5.16
N ILE A 84 -4.96 -18.30 4.50
CA ILE A 84 -4.63 -19.62 3.94
C ILE A 84 -3.63 -19.45 2.79
N ALA A 85 -3.88 -18.49 1.89
CA ALA A 85 -2.97 -18.21 0.79
C ALA A 85 -1.59 -17.73 1.25
N ARG A 86 -1.52 -16.97 2.36
CA ARG A 86 -0.27 -16.43 2.92
C ARG A 86 0.46 -17.44 3.78
N ASN A 87 -0.18 -18.00 4.80
CA ASN A 87 0.45 -18.82 5.83
C ASN A 87 0.64 -20.27 5.37
N ASN A 88 -0.38 -20.86 4.73
CA ASN A 88 -0.32 -22.28 4.36
C ASN A 88 0.33 -22.48 2.98
N PHE A 89 0.06 -21.56 2.05
CA PHE A 89 0.50 -21.69 0.65
C PHE A 89 1.63 -20.73 0.24
N GLN A 90 2.05 -19.83 1.14
CA GLN A 90 3.25 -19.01 0.97
C GLN A 90 3.27 -18.24 -0.37
N THR A 91 2.11 -17.72 -0.79
CA THR A 91 1.99 -16.98 -2.06
C THR A 91 2.42 -15.51 -1.97
N GLY A 92 2.77 -15.05 -0.77
CA GLY A 92 3.37 -13.74 -0.54
C GLY A 92 2.44 -12.54 -0.80
N TYR A 93 3.03 -11.35 -0.79
CA TYR A 93 2.33 -10.07 -0.96
C TYR A 93 2.75 -9.32 -2.25
N SER A 94 3.28 -10.06 -3.22
CA SER A 94 3.86 -9.50 -4.45
C SER A 94 2.90 -8.65 -5.31
N LEU A 95 1.58 -8.76 -5.12
CA LEU A 95 0.59 -7.96 -5.85
C LEU A 95 0.23 -6.64 -5.15
N SER A 96 0.65 -6.42 -3.91
CA SER A 96 0.41 -5.17 -3.17
C SER A 96 0.77 -3.89 -3.94
N PRO A 97 1.93 -3.82 -4.66
CA PRO A 97 2.27 -2.62 -5.42
C PRO A 97 1.30 -2.36 -6.57
N HIS A 98 0.83 -3.41 -7.24
CA HIS A 98 -0.14 -3.27 -8.32
C HIS A 98 -1.50 -2.76 -7.84
N TYR A 99 -1.94 -3.21 -6.67
CA TYR A 99 -3.14 -2.65 -6.03
C TYR A 99 -2.96 -1.17 -5.70
N PHE A 100 -1.81 -0.82 -5.10
CA PHE A 100 -1.54 0.56 -4.69
C PHE A 100 -1.48 1.50 -5.90
N GLU A 101 -0.74 1.11 -6.93
CA GLU A 101 -0.63 1.89 -8.15
C GLU A 101 -1.98 2.05 -8.86
N ASN A 102 -2.76 0.97 -9.02
CA ASN A 102 -4.08 1.04 -9.64
C ASN A 102 -5.05 1.95 -8.87
N ILE A 103 -4.99 1.98 -7.54
CA ILE A 103 -5.85 2.86 -6.75
C ILE A 103 -5.41 4.32 -6.94
N ILE A 104 -4.12 4.61 -6.80
CA ILE A 104 -3.61 5.99 -6.87
C ILE A 104 -3.69 6.58 -8.28
N GLU A 105 -3.50 5.79 -9.33
CA GLU A 105 -3.67 6.26 -10.72
C GLU A 105 -5.13 6.61 -11.03
N ARG A 106 -6.10 6.06 -10.29
CA ARG A 106 -7.53 6.27 -10.51
C ARG A 106 -8.10 7.34 -9.59
N ASP A 107 -7.85 7.22 -8.29
CA ASP A 107 -8.29 8.16 -7.28
C ASP A 107 -7.13 8.50 -6.32
N PRO A 108 -6.23 9.42 -6.70
CA PRO A 108 -5.11 9.82 -5.86
C PRO A 108 -5.56 10.56 -4.59
N ARG A 109 -6.84 10.96 -4.48
CA ARG A 109 -7.41 11.63 -3.31
C ARG A 109 -7.96 10.65 -2.27
N PHE A 110 -7.93 9.35 -2.56
CA PHE A 110 -8.33 8.32 -1.62
C PHE A 110 -7.26 8.11 -0.52
N LEU A 111 -7.21 9.04 0.44
CA LEU A 111 -6.13 9.12 1.44
C LEU A 111 -5.90 7.83 2.25
N SER A 112 -6.97 7.11 2.61
CA SER A 112 -6.85 5.87 3.39
C SER A 112 -6.03 4.79 2.66
N SER A 113 -6.04 4.78 1.32
CA SER A 113 -5.29 3.81 0.53
C SER A 113 -3.78 3.94 0.74
N TYR A 114 -3.25 5.15 0.90
CA TYR A 114 -1.83 5.38 1.16
C TYR A 114 -1.35 4.78 2.49
N ILE A 115 -2.23 4.74 3.49
CA ILE A 115 -1.91 4.21 4.81
C ILE A 115 -1.85 2.68 4.75
N TYR A 116 -2.94 2.06 4.27
CA TYR A 116 -3.06 0.61 4.27
C TYR A 116 -2.15 -0.06 3.24
N LEU A 117 -2.03 0.50 2.04
CA LEU A 117 -1.27 -0.14 0.98
C LEU A 117 0.22 0.15 1.04
N SER A 118 0.67 1.25 1.62
CA SER A 118 2.11 1.44 1.73
C SER A 118 2.75 0.44 2.70
N ALA A 119 2.09 0.16 3.83
CA ALA A 119 2.55 -0.88 4.73
C ALA A 119 2.59 -2.24 4.02
N SER A 120 1.57 -2.58 3.21
CA SER A 120 1.55 -3.84 2.47
C SER A 120 2.63 -3.95 1.39
N VAL A 121 3.09 -2.82 0.84
CA VAL A 121 4.16 -2.75 -0.17
C VAL A 121 5.55 -2.78 0.49
N SER A 122 5.78 -1.90 1.46
CA SER A 122 7.08 -1.73 2.11
C SER A 122 7.38 -2.82 3.14
N MET A 123 6.42 -3.13 4.02
CA MET A 123 6.64 -4.06 5.14
C MET A 123 6.37 -5.52 4.81
N PHE A 124 5.38 -5.79 3.93
CA PHE A 124 4.96 -7.17 3.63
C PHE A 124 5.52 -7.69 2.30
N ALA A 125 5.55 -6.86 1.26
CA ALA A 125 6.13 -7.23 -0.03
C ALA A 125 7.63 -6.88 -0.14
N GLY A 126 8.16 -6.10 0.80
CA GLY A 126 9.59 -5.74 0.87
C GLY A 126 10.07 -4.82 -0.25
N VAL A 127 9.17 -4.08 -0.93
CA VAL A 127 9.51 -3.24 -2.09
C VAL A 127 9.22 -1.74 -1.84
N PRO A 128 9.87 -1.12 -0.84
CA PRO A 128 9.62 0.27 -0.41
C PRO A 128 9.93 1.32 -1.48
N ARG A 129 10.79 1.00 -2.44
CA ARG A 129 11.08 1.89 -3.58
C ARG A 129 9.83 2.12 -4.43
N GLU A 130 9.07 1.05 -4.70
CA GLU A 130 7.82 1.12 -5.47
C GLU A 130 6.76 1.93 -4.71
N ALA A 131 6.65 1.74 -3.39
CA ALA A 131 5.77 2.57 -2.55
C ALA A 131 6.10 4.06 -2.69
N ASN A 132 7.39 4.42 -2.61
CA ASN A 132 7.84 5.81 -2.72
C ASN A 132 7.56 6.43 -4.09
N GLU A 133 7.63 5.64 -5.17
CA GLU A 133 7.26 6.08 -6.52
C GLU A 133 5.75 6.33 -6.63
N ILE A 134 4.93 5.45 -6.05
CA ILE A 134 3.46 5.60 -6.03
C ILE A 134 3.06 6.82 -5.19
N TYR A 135 3.69 7.03 -4.03
CA TYR A 135 3.55 8.25 -3.25
C TYR A 135 3.84 9.50 -4.09
N ALA A 136 4.96 9.52 -4.79
CA ALA A 136 5.37 10.67 -5.59
C ALA A 136 4.39 10.97 -6.73
N LYS A 137 3.75 9.97 -7.32
CA LYS A 137 2.67 10.16 -8.30
C LYS A 137 1.43 10.76 -7.65
N GLY A 138 0.97 10.15 -6.55
CA GLY A 138 -0.25 10.53 -5.86
C GLY A 138 -0.22 11.94 -5.27
N LEU A 139 0.88 12.30 -4.61
CA LEU A 139 1.10 13.61 -3.98
C LEU A 139 0.99 14.79 -4.97
N ARG A 140 1.22 14.58 -6.27
CA ARG A 140 1.06 15.63 -7.30
C ARG A 140 -0.40 16.06 -7.49
N SER A 141 -1.35 15.23 -7.07
CA SER A 141 -2.79 15.48 -7.24
C SER A 141 -3.49 15.87 -5.93
N LEU A 142 -2.74 15.89 -4.82
CA LEU A 142 -3.24 16.26 -3.50
C LEU A 142 -3.02 17.75 -3.25
N ASP A 143 -3.98 18.34 -2.54
CA ASP A 143 -4.00 19.75 -2.18
C ASP A 143 -4.39 19.87 -0.69
N PRO A 144 -3.53 20.42 0.19
CA PRO A 144 -3.82 20.54 1.61
C PRO A 144 -5.00 21.44 1.94
N GLU A 145 -5.40 22.37 1.06
CA GLU A 145 -6.57 23.23 1.29
C GLU A 145 -7.87 22.47 1.09
N GLN A 146 -7.89 21.56 0.11
CA GLN A 146 -9.05 20.73 -0.21
C GLN A 146 -9.07 19.45 0.64
N GLN A 147 -7.91 18.84 0.88
CA GLN A 147 -7.73 17.62 1.65
C GLN A 147 -6.87 17.91 2.89
N PRO A 148 -7.47 18.37 4.01
CA PRO A 148 -6.71 18.78 5.19
C PRO A 148 -5.93 17.63 5.84
N ASN A 149 -6.25 16.37 5.55
CA ASN A 149 -5.50 15.21 6.05
C ASN A 149 -4.34 14.77 5.14
N ALA A 150 -4.10 15.45 4.01
CA ALA A 150 -3.12 15.01 3.02
C ALA A 150 -1.66 15.10 3.51
N TYR A 151 -1.38 15.87 4.58
CA TYR A 151 -0.05 15.89 5.22
C TYR A 151 0.37 14.52 5.77
N ILE A 152 -0.59 13.64 6.09
CA ILE A 152 -0.32 12.28 6.56
C ILE A 152 0.43 11.49 5.47
N VAL A 153 0.08 11.68 4.20
CA VAL A 153 0.72 10.98 3.07
C VAL A 153 2.22 11.30 3.02
N TRP A 154 2.60 12.56 3.26
CA TRP A 154 4.00 12.96 3.36
C TRP A 154 4.73 12.31 4.54
N ARG A 155 4.07 12.17 5.70
CA ARG A 155 4.65 11.52 6.88
C ARG A 155 4.95 10.04 6.63
N TYR A 156 4.01 9.30 6.02
CA TYR A 156 4.24 7.89 5.71
C TYR A 156 5.33 7.72 4.65
N ARG A 157 5.33 8.56 3.61
CA ARG A 157 6.42 8.58 2.62
C ARG A 157 7.79 8.82 3.29
N ALA A 158 7.86 9.78 4.22
CA ALA A 158 9.09 10.09 4.96
C ALA A 158 9.57 8.89 5.79
N THR A 159 8.66 8.18 6.44
CA THR A 159 8.96 6.95 7.18
C THR A 159 9.57 5.89 6.26
N ASP A 160 9.00 5.66 5.07
CA ASP A 160 9.53 4.66 4.14
C ASP A 160 10.92 5.04 3.59
N GLN A 161 11.10 6.31 3.26
CA GLN A 161 12.39 6.86 2.85
C GLN A 161 13.45 6.69 3.94
N LEU A 162 13.11 7.01 5.18
CA LEU A 162 14.02 6.95 6.31
C LEU A 162 14.37 5.51 6.67
N LEU A 163 13.35 4.68 6.93
CA LEU A 163 13.51 3.38 7.56
C LEU A 163 13.97 2.30 6.59
N PHE A 164 13.44 2.27 5.36
CA PHE A 164 13.80 1.19 4.44
C PHE A 164 14.85 1.63 3.41
N LEU A 165 14.73 2.85 2.88
CA LEU A 165 15.62 3.33 1.82
C LEU A 165 16.91 3.99 2.35
N GLY A 166 16.97 4.35 3.63
CA GLY A 166 18.11 5.11 4.19
C GLY A 166 18.26 6.51 3.58
N ASP A 167 17.20 7.02 2.94
CA ASP A 167 17.15 8.31 2.26
C ASP A 167 16.85 9.42 3.27
N ALA A 168 17.87 9.76 4.08
CA ALA A 168 17.76 10.81 5.10
C ALA A 168 17.32 12.16 4.51
N LYS A 169 17.87 12.51 3.33
CA LYS A 169 17.57 13.79 2.66
C LYS A 169 16.12 13.83 2.19
N GLY A 170 15.67 12.80 1.47
CA GLY A 170 14.30 12.74 0.98
C GLY A 170 13.29 12.62 2.12
N ALA A 171 13.61 11.88 3.19
CA ALA A 171 12.77 11.82 4.38
C ALA A 171 12.63 13.20 5.04
N ARG A 172 13.73 13.95 5.18
CA ARG A 172 13.70 15.33 5.69
C ARG A 172 12.81 16.23 4.84
N GLU A 173 12.95 16.18 3.52
CA GLU A 173 12.12 16.96 2.60
C GLU A 173 10.63 16.61 2.75
N SER A 174 10.30 15.31 2.84
CA SER A 174 8.94 14.85 3.07
C SER A 174 8.39 15.29 4.43
N TYR A 175 9.18 15.24 5.50
CA TYR A 175 8.77 15.74 6.82
C TYR A 175 8.53 17.26 6.82
N LEU A 176 9.37 18.05 6.13
CA LEU A 176 9.14 19.49 6.00
C LEU A 176 7.85 19.79 5.24
N LYS A 177 7.55 19.02 4.18
CA LYS A 177 6.27 19.13 3.45
C LYS A 177 5.08 18.72 4.30
N ALA A 178 5.21 17.66 5.09
CA ALA A 178 4.20 17.27 6.07
C ALA A 178 3.92 18.41 7.06
N ALA A 179 4.96 19.03 7.61
CA ALA A 179 4.80 20.15 8.54
C ALA A 179 4.07 21.34 7.89
N GLU A 180 4.51 21.76 6.69
CA GLU A 180 3.88 22.84 5.92
C GLU A 180 2.37 22.57 5.69
N TRP A 181 2.03 21.34 5.30
CA TRP A 181 0.64 20.97 4.99
C TRP A 181 -0.21 20.83 6.26
N ALA A 182 0.38 20.36 7.35
CA ALA A 182 -0.28 20.26 8.65
C ALA A 182 -0.56 21.67 9.24
N ASP A 183 0.34 22.63 9.07
CA ASP A 183 0.07 24.03 9.44
C ASP A 183 -1.15 24.57 8.71
N LYS A 184 -1.23 24.38 7.38
CA LYS A 184 -2.39 24.79 6.57
C LYS A 184 -3.68 24.10 7.05
N ALA A 185 -3.62 22.81 7.34
CA ALA A 185 -4.74 22.07 7.88
C ALA A 185 -5.21 22.64 9.23
N SER A 186 -4.27 23.02 10.11
CA SER A 186 -4.58 23.61 11.42
C SER A 186 -5.31 24.95 11.33
N LEU A 187 -5.05 25.72 10.28
CA LEU A 187 -5.69 27.02 10.02
C LEU A 187 -7.03 26.88 9.30
N SER A 188 -7.32 25.72 8.70
CA SER A 188 -8.50 25.51 7.87
C SER A 188 -9.83 25.44 8.64
N GLY A 189 -9.78 25.22 9.96
CA GLY A 189 -10.95 24.97 10.79
C GLY A 189 -11.68 23.64 10.49
N LYS A 190 -11.18 22.83 9.55
CA LYS A 190 -11.76 21.54 9.19
C LYS A 190 -11.33 20.45 10.18
N LYS A 191 -12.21 19.48 10.43
CA LYS A 191 -11.88 18.30 11.22
C LYS A 191 -10.81 17.45 10.51
N THR A 192 -9.73 17.16 11.22
CA THR A 192 -8.64 16.27 10.78
C THR A 192 -8.69 14.93 11.53
N LEU A 193 -7.93 13.94 11.05
CA LEU A 193 -7.84 12.61 11.67
C LEU A 193 -6.98 12.61 12.94
N GLU A 194 -6.01 13.50 13.02
CA GLU A 194 -5.15 13.74 14.18
C GLU A 194 -4.95 15.24 14.38
N ASP A 195 -4.38 15.66 15.51
CA ASP A 195 -4.08 17.09 15.76
C ASP A 195 -3.03 17.59 14.75
N PRO A 196 -3.40 18.54 13.86
CA PRO A 196 -2.51 19.00 12.81
C PRO A 196 -1.37 19.87 13.38
N LYS A 197 -1.55 20.55 14.52
CA LYS A 197 -0.47 21.32 15.14
C LYS A 197 0.62 20.41 15.68
N LEU A 198 0.19 19.34 16.37
CA LEU A 198 1.10 18.33 16.89
C LEU A 198 1.81 17.58 15.75
N ALA A 199 1.09 17.24 14.67
CA ALA A 199 1.68 16.62 13.50
C ALA A 199 2.72 17.53 12.82
N ALA A 200 2.48 18.84 12.76
CA ALA A 200 3.43 19.80 12.22
C ALA A 200 4.70 19.87 13.09
N GLU A 201 4.55 19.96 14.41
CA GLU A 201 5.65 19.99 15.36
C GLU A 201 6.54 18.74 15.24
N PHE A 202 5.96 17.54 15.34
CA PHE A 202 6.73 16.29 15.24
C PHE A 202 7.42 16.12 13.89
N SER A 203 6.79 16.57 12.81
CA SER A 203 7.39 16.53 11.48
C SER A 203 8.60 17.47 11.39
N ARG A 204 8.51 18.70 11.95
CA ARG A 204 9.68 19.60 12.01
C ARG A 204 10.80 19.04 12.88
N GLN A 205 10.49 18.48 14.05
CA GLN A 205 11.48 17.86 14.94
C GLN A 205 12.22 16.71 14.23
N SER A 206 11.47 15.88 13.49
CA SER A 206 12.05 14.79 12.69
C SER A 206 12.93 15.32 11.55
N ALA A 207 12.49 16.38 10.86
CA ALA A 207 13.29 17.03 9.83
C ALA A 207 14.58 17.66 10.38
N GLN A 208 14.53 18.28 11.56
CA GLN A 208 15.69 18.84 12.26
C GLN A 208 16.66 17.76 12.70
N TRP A 209 16.16 16.64 13.23
CA TRP A 209 17.00 15.50 13.61
C TRP A 209 17.81 14.93 12.43
N LEU A 210 17.29 15.08 11.20
CA LEU A 210 17.89 14.67 9.93
C LEU A 210 18.77 15.75 9.25
N GLU A 211 19.02 16.91 9.87
CA GLU A 211 19.85 17.97 9.27
C GLU A 211 21.33 17.58 9.16
N GLU A 212 21.81 16.81 10.12
CA GLU A 212 23.18 16.30 10.12
C GLU A 212 23.24 14.96 9.38
N LYS A 213 24.41 14.65 8.79
CA LYS A 213 24.65 13.31 8.23
C LYS A 213 24.60 12.28 9.36
N ARG A 214 23.51 11.50 9.42
CA ARG A 214 23.31 10.42 10.38
C ARG A 214 23.60 9.06 9.76
N ASP A 215 24.16 8.16 10.56
CA ASP A 215 24.19 6.74 10.22
C ASP A 215 22.82 6.11 10.55
N LEU A 216 22.08 5.72 9.51
CA LEU A 216 20.76 5.12 9.61
C LEU A 216 20.79 3.58 9.63
N THR A 217 21.98 2.97 9.58
CA THR A 217 22.15 1.52 9.43
C THR A 217 21.36 0.72 10.47
N LYS A 218 21.39 1.14 11.75
CA LYS A 218 20.62 0.47 12.81
C LYS A 218 19.10 0.54 12.60
N ALA A 219 18.59 1.70 12.15
CA ALA A 219 17.17 1.86 11.85
C ALA A 219 16.78 0.98 10.65
N GLN A 220 17.61 0.94 9.61
CA GLN A 220 17.37 0.09 8.45
C GLN A 220 17.41 -1.40 8.79
N ILE A 221 18.35 -1.85 9.62
CA ILE A 221 18.38 -3.24 10.10
C ILE A 221 17.09 -3.57 10.86
N GLY A 222 16.63 -2.68 11.73
CA GLY A 222 15.36 -2.84 12.45
C GLY A 222 14.17 -2.95 11.50
N ALA A 223 14.09 -2.07 10.50
CA ALA A 223 13.04 -2.07 9.49
C ALA A 223 13.04 -3.36 8.66
N TRP A 224 14.20 -3.80 8.18
CA TRP A 224 14.35 -5.05 7.42
C TRP A 224 14.10 -6.30 8.27
N SER A 225 14.35 -6.24 9.59
CA SER A 225 13.93 -7.28 10.53
C SER A 225 12.41 -7.43 10.57
N LEU A 226 11.66 -6.32 10.56
CA LEU A 226 10.20 -6.36 10.48
C LEU A 226 9.73 -6.95 9.15
N VAL A 227 10.39 -6.64 8.03
CA VAL A 227 10.05 -7.26 6.74
C VAL A 227 10.30 -8.76 6.77
N LEU A 228 11.44 -9.19 7.33
CA LEU A 228 11.79 -10.60 7.47
C LEU A 228 10.75 -11.38 8.28
N GLN A 229 10.30 -10.79 9.39
CA GLN A 229 9.27 -11.40 10.25
C GLN A 229 7.91 -11.54 9.54
N ASN A 230 7.60 -10.66 8.59
CA ASN A 230 6.37 -10.69 7.81
C ASN A 230 6.52 -11.43 6.45
N ALA A 231 7.71 -11.94 6.13
CA ALA A 231 7.99 -12.53 4.83
C ALA A 231 7.32 -13.91 4.70
N MET A 232 6.24 -13.96 3.93
CA MET A 232 5.45 -15.18 3.71
C MET A 232 6.01 -16.08 2.60
N ASP A 233 6.87 -15.55 1.74
CA ASP A 233 7.38 -16.25 0.56
C ASP A 233 8.89 -16.03 0.36
N LYS A 234 9.50 -16.97 -0.37
CA LYS A 234 10.96 -16.97 -0.60
C LYS A 234 11.43 -15.73 -1.34
N LYS A 235 10.61 -15.14 -2.22
CA LYS A 235 10.97 -13.92 -2.95
C LYS A 235 11.19 -12.75 -1.99
N THR A 236 10.29 -12.56 -1.03
CA THR A 236 10.43 -11.49 -0.03
C THR A 236 11.68 -11.71 0.83
N VAL A 237 11.95 -12.94 1.28
CA VAL A 237 13.20 -13.27 2.01
C VAL A 237 14.44 -12.94 1.19
N GLN A 238 14.45 -13.23 -0.11
CA GLN A 238 15.56 -12.89 -1.00
C GLN A 238 15.77 -11.38 -1.13
N ILE A 239 14.69 -10.60 -1.24
CA ILE A 239 14.77 -9.13 -1.26
C ILE A 239 15.40 -8.63 0.04
N VAL A 240 14.93 -9.12 1.20
CA VAL A 240 15.49 -8.75 2.51
C VAL A 240 16.99 -9.10 2.58
N ALA A 241 17.37 -10.29 2.12
CA ALA A 241 18.77 -10.71 2.10
C ALA A 241 19.63 -9.75 1.27
N GLN A 242 19.17 -9.33 0.09
CA GLN A 242 19.87 -8.38 -0.78
C GLN A 242 20.01 -7.00 -0.14
N GLU A 243 18.98 -6.52 0.56
CA GLU A 243 19.03 -5.20 1.20
C GLU A 243 19.91 -5.22 2.46
N LEU A 244 19.88 -6.29 3.25
CA LEU A 244 20.79 -6.49 4.38
C LEU A 244 22.24 -6.64 3.94
N ASP A 245 22.48 -7.26 2.78
CA ASP A 245 23.81 -7.43 2.19
C ASP A 245 24.52 -6.07 2.01
N LYS A 246 23.78 -5.07 1.50
CA LYS A 246 24.25 -3.69 1.29
C LYS A 246 24.60 -2.98 2.60
N LEU A 247 24.01 -3.43 3.71
CA LEU A 247 24.26 -2.92 5.06
C LEU A 247 25.39 -3.68 5.79
N GLY A 248 26.06 -4.62 5.12
CA GLY A 248 27.10 -5.46 5.73
C GLY A 248 26.53 -6.53 6.67
N MET A 249 25.27 -6.91 6.48
CA MET A 249 24.55 -7.90 7.27
C MET A 249 24.23 -9.13 6.42
N LYS A 250 23.90 -10.24 7.07
CA LYS A 250 23.42 -11.48 6.43
C LYS A 250 22.34 -12.13 7.29
N ILE A 251 21.55 -13.01 6.68
CA ILE A 251 20.56 -13.83 7.38
C ILE A 251 21.20 -15.19 7.68
N GLU A 252 21.17 -15.60 8.94
CA GLU A 252 21.56 -16.94 9.39
C GLU A 252 20.39 -17.63 10.09
N ILE A 253 20.44 -18.97 10.15
CA ILE A 253 19.48 -19.75 10.92
C ILE A 253 20.11 -20.07 12.27
N VAL A 254 19.60 -19.45 13.34
CA VAL A 254 20.02 -19.68 14.72
C VAL A 254 18.85 -20.29 15.47
N ASN A 255 19.03 -21.48 16.04
CA ASN A 255 17.98 -22.22 16.76
C ASN A 255 16.69 -22.43 15.93
N GLY A 256 16.84 -22.63 14.61
CA GLY A 256 15.70 -22.80 13.69
C GLY A 256 14.99 -21.50 13.29
N ALA A 257 15.42 -20.34 13.79
CA ALA A 257 14.86 -19.04 13.46
C ALA A 257 15.81 -18.22 12.56
N GLN A 258 15.24 -17.51 11.59
CA GLN A 258 16.00 -16.56 10.77
C GLN A 258 16.42 -15.36 11.62
N THR A 259 17.73 -15.13 11.70
CA THR A 259 18.35 -14.07 12.51
C THR A 259 19.27 -13.23 11.63
N ILE A 260 19.24 -11.91 11.84
CA ILE A 260 20.12 -10.98 11.13
C ILE A 260 21.42 -10.85 11.93
N VAL A 261 22.55 -11.16 11.30
CA VAL A 261 23.88 -11.08 11.91
C VAL A 261 24.82 -10.25 11.03
N ARG A 262 25.87 -9.71 11.65
CA ARG A 262 26.92 -9.01 10.90
C ARG A 262 27.71 -10.00 10.05
N LYS A 263 28.11 -9.59 8.85
CA LYS A 263 29.05 -10.35 8.04
C LYS A 263 30.45 -10.39 8.65
#